data_AF-A0AAD9WF55-F1
#
_entry.id   AF-A0AAD9WF55-F1
#
_cell.length_a   1.000
_cell.length_b   1.000
_cell.length_c   1.000
_cell.angle_alpha   90.00
_cell.angle_beta   90.00
_cell.angle_gamma   90.00
#
_symmetry.space_group_name_H-M   'P 1'
#
loop_
_entity.id
_entity.type
_entity.pdbx_description
1 polymer ?
#
loop_
_entity_poly.entity_id
_entity_poly.type
_entity_poly.pdbx_seq_one_letter_code
_entity_poly.pdbx_strand_id
1 'polypeptide(L)'
;MKPWFKPWFKKARKLGTNMIQIPANFLANKEKSVDTDVVLNDQRKVAAMELKGSTAIKSAQENLCSSTYVDTWGWNIVKRFERDNCGVCLNIFDTSIWKGEWQPRISL
;
A
#
# COMPACT_ATOMS: atom_id res chain seq x y z
N MET A 1 9.95 12.20 9.11
CA MET A 1 9.78 11.31 7.94
C MET A 1 10.36 12.00 6.71
N LYS A 2 11.41 11.45 6.07
CA LYS A 2 11.96 11.99 4.81
C LYS A 2 10.90 11.84 3.71
N PRO A 3 10.65 12.84 2.84
CA PRO A 3 9.52 12.81 1.91
C PRO A 3 9.79 12.02 0.62
N TRP A 4 10.20 10.76 0.76
CA TRP A 4 10.60 9.87 -0.33
C TRP A 4 9.49 9.59 -1.36
N PHE A 5 8.23 9.83 -1.02
CA PHE A 5 7.04 9.68 -1.88
C PHE A 5 6.84 10.86 -2.86
N LYS A 6 7.38 12.06 -2.59
CA LYS A 6 7.18 13.23 -3.48
C LYS A 6 7.68 13.03 -4.91
N PRO A 7 8.86 12.42 -5.14
CA PRO A 7 9.32 12.08 -6.49
C PRO A 7 8.35 11.17 -7.25
N TRP A 8 7.66 10.26 -6.56
CA TRP A 8 6.69 9.35 -7.17
C TRP A 8 5.44 10.09 -7.67
N PHE A 9 4.93 11.07 -6.91
CA PHE A 9 3.81 11.91 -7.38
C PHE A 9 4.17 12.70 -8.64
N LYS A 10 5.43 13.18 -8.73
CA LYS A 10 5.93 13.85 -9.94
C LYS A 10 5.99 12.89 -11.13
N LYS A 11 6.46 11.65 -10.92
CA LYS A 11 6.50 10.61 -11.96
C LYS A 11 5.10 10.23 -12.43
N ALA A 12 4.17 9.96 -11.52
CA ALA A 12 2.79 9.63 -11.83
C ALA A 12 2.16 10.67 -12.76
N ARG A 13 2.22 11.95 -12.38
CA ARG A 13 1.72 13.05 -13.22
C ARG A 13 2.40 13.13 -14.59
N LYS A 14 3.72 12.94 -14.66
CA LYS A 14 4.45 12.94 -15.95
C LYS A 14 4.05 11.77 -16.85
N LEU A 15 3.67 10.64 -16.26
CA LEU A 15 3.22 9.45 -16.98
C LEU A 15 1.71 9.48 -17.28
N GLY A 16 1.00 10.57 -16.95
CA GLY A 16 -0.44 10.70 -17.19
C GLY A 16 -1.30 9.84 -16.26
N THR A 17 -0.75 9.31 -15.17
CA THR A 17 -1.51 8.56 -14.17
C THR A 17 -1.69 9.37 -12.89
N ASN A 18 -2.83 9.17 -12.24
CA ASN A 18 -3.10 9.67 -10.91
C ASN A 18 -3.11 8.56 -9.85
N MET A 19 -2.69 7.34 -10.20
CA MET A 19 -2.72 6.19 -9.30
C MET A 19 -1.30 5.65 -9.04
N ILE A 20 -1.02 5.33 -7.78
CA ILE A 20 0.23 4.69 -7.35
C ILE A 20 -0.12 3.52 -6.42
N GLN A 21 0.57 2.39 -6.59
CA GLN A 21 0.47 1.28 -5.65
C GLN A 21 1.50 1.44 -4.52
N ILE A 22 1.07 1.17 -3.29
CA ILE A 22 1.96 1.09 -2.12
C ILE A 22 2.05 -0.40 -1.74
N PRO A 23 3.19 -1.05 -2.00
CA PRO A 23 3.38 -2.46 -1.72
C PRO A 23 3.73 -2.70 -0.24
N ALA A 24 3.69 -3.96 0.17
CA ALA A 24 4.12 -4.39 1.48
C ALA A 24 5.56 -4.00 1.81
N ASN A 25 5.78 -3.73 3.11
CA ASN A 25 7.12 -3.48 3.61
C ASN A 25 7.84 -4.80 3.96
N PHE A 26 8.99 -5.04 3.35
CA PHE A 26 9.85 -6.21 3.57
C PHE A 26 10.90 -6.05 4.69
N LEU A 27 10.83 -5.00 5.52
CA LEU A 27 11.76 -4.83 6.66
C LEU A 27 11.74 -6.06 7.61
N ALA A 28 12.85 -6.32 8.30
CA ALA A 28 12.90 -7.38 9.30
C ALA A 28 12.02 -7.02 10.51
N ASN A 29 11.45 -8.03 11.19
CA ASN A 29 10.52 -7.83 12.32
C ASN A 29 11.04 -6.90 13.43
N LYS A 30 12.36 -6.81 13.61
CA LYS A 30 12.99 -5.94 14.64
C LYS A 30 12.94 -4.46 14.30
N GLU A 31 12.72 -4.09 13.06
CA GLU A 31 12.68 -2.70 12.57
C GLU A 31 11.25 -2.21 12.29
N LYS A 32 10.26 -3.04 12.62
CA LYS A 32 8.85 -2.81 12.32
C LYS A 32 8.07 -2.47 13.58
N SER A 33 7.15 -1.51 13.46
CA SER A 33 6.18 -1.20 14.53
C SER A 33 5.09 -2.26 14.56
N VAL A 34 4.87 -2.89 15.72
CA VAL A 34 3.71 -3.77 15.99
C VAL A 34 2.40 -2.98 16.17
N ASP A 35 2.51 -1.65 16.31
CA ASP A 35 1.36 -0.77 16.53
C ASP A 35 0.72 -0.37 15.19
N THR A 36 -0.52 -0.81 15.01
CA THR A 36 -1.34 -0.50 13.82
C THR A 36 -1.60 1.01 13.71
N ASP A 37 -1.69 1.74 14.81
CA ASP A 37 -1.96 3.18 14.78
C ASP A 37 -0.77 3.98 14.26
N VAL A 38 0.46 3.49 14.47
CA VAL A 38 1.66 4.05 13.87
C VAL A 38 1.62 3.90 12.34
N VAL A 39 1.25 2.71 11.85
CA VAL A 39 1.11 2.44 10.41
C VAL A 39 0.02 3.33 9.79
N LEU A 40 -1.16 3.39 10.42
CA LEU A 40 -2.27 4.23 9.98
C LEU A 40 -1.88 5.72 9.95
N ASN A 41 -1.15 6.20 10.95
CA ASN A 41 -0.70 7.59 11.01
C ASN A 41 0.26 7.93 9.87
N ASP A 42 1.21 7.04 9.55
CA ASP A 42 2.13 7.26 8.44
C ASP A 42 1.43 7.22 7.08
N GLN A 43 0.50 6.27 6.89
CA GLN A 43 -0.34 6.26 5.70
C GLN A 43 -1.15 7.56 5.60
N ARG A 44 -1.72 8.10 6.70
CA ARG A 44 -2.57 9.30 6.67
C ARG A 44 -1.78 10.54 6.26
N LYS A 45 -0.51 10.61 6.67
CA LYS A 45 0.42 11.64 6.20
C LYS A 45 0.61 11.53 4.69
N VAL A 46 0.84 10.33 4.17
CA VAL A 46 0.99 10.10 2.72
C VAL A 46 -0.27 10.53 1.98
N ALA A 47 -1.46 10.10 2.41
CA ALA A 47 -2.73 10.50 1.81
C ALA A 47 -2.93 12.02 1.82
N ALA A 48 -2.57 12.71 2.91
CA ALA A 48 -2.64 14.17 2.95
C ALA A 48 -1.67 14.85 1.97
N MET A 49 -0.59 14.19 1.57
CA MET A 49 0.36 14.70 0.59
C MET A 49 -0.05 14.38 -0.85
N GLU A 50 -0.80 13.31 -1.08
CA GLU A 50 -1.37 12.94 -2.38
C GLU A 50 -2.37 13.96 -2.90
N LEU A 51 -3.12 14.60 -2.00
CA LEU A 51 -4.07 15.67 -2.30
C LEU A 51 -3.38 16.99 -2.70
N LYS A 52 -2.04 17.10 -2.55
CA LYS A 52 -1.31 18.32 -2.88
C LYS A 52 -0.90 18.34 -4.35
N GLY A 53 -1.13 19.48 -5.01
CA GLY A 53 -0.73 19.74 -6.40
C GLY A 53 -1.92 19.93 -7.32
N SER A 54 -1.66 20.02 -8.63
CA SER A 54 -2.68 20.27 -9.66
C SER A 54 -3.56 19.05 -9.97
N THR A 55 -3.05 17.84 -9.71
CA THR A 55 -3.79 16.58 -9.88
C THR A 55 -3.60 15.76 -8.61
N ALA A 56 -4.71 15.48 -7.94
CA ALA A 56 -4.73 14.61 -6.77
C ALA A 56 -4.27 13.20 -7.18
N ILE A 57 -3.37 12.63 -6.39
CA ILE A 57 -2.95 11.23 -6.53
C ILE A 57 -3.87 10.35 -5.68
N LYS A 58 -4.10 9.13 -6.13
CA LYS A 58 -4.76 8.05 -5.40
C LYS A 58 -3.76 6.95 -5.09
N SER A 59 -3.81 6.40 -3.89
CA SER A 59 -3.03 5.22 -3.51
C SER A 59 -3.87 3.96 -3.49
N ALA A 60 -3.30 2.87 -3.99
CA ALA A 60 -3.82 1.53 -3.79
C ALA A 60 -2.84 0.75 -2.89
N GLN A 61 -3.24 0.43 -1.67
CA GLN A 61 -2.47 -0.42 -0.77
C GLN A 61 -2.59 -1.86 -1.23
N GLU A 62 -1.50 -2.60 -1.32
CA GLU A 62 -1.56 -4.04 -1.52
C GLU A 62 -2.38 -4.72 -0.42
N ASN A 63 -3.12 -5.77 -0.76
CA ASN A 63 -3.91 -6.57 0.20
C ASN A 63 -3.07 -6.96 1.44
N LEU A 64 -1.82 -7.33 1.19
CA LEU A 64 -0.83 -7.74 2.16
C LEU A 64 0.16 -6.63 2.52
N CYS A 65 -0.17 -5.36 2.29
CA CYS A 65 0.75 -4.25 2.55
C CYS A 65 1.20 -4.17 4.02
N SER A 66 0.43 -4.77 4.93
CA SER A 66 0.73 -4.94 6.36
C SER A 66 0.86 -6.41 6.80
N SER A 67 1.13 -7.32 5.86
CA SER A 67 1.18 -8.79 6.02
C SER A 67 2.04 -9.32 7.17
N THR A 68 3.00 -8.53 7.65
CA THR A 68 3.80 -8.90 8.82
C THR A 68 3.00 -8.95 10.13
N TYR A 69 1.83 -8.29 10.20
CA TYR A 69 0.98 -8.20 11.41
C TYR A 69 -0.48 -8.53 11.16
N VAL A 70 -0.91 -8.45 9.89
CA VAL A 70 -2.28 -8.72 9.47
C VAL A 70 -2.19 -9.84 8.44
N ASP A 71 -2.31 -11.07 8.96
CA ASP A 71 -2.42 -12.32 8.21
C ASP A 71 -3.83 -12.57 7.65
N THR A 72 -4.77 -11.71 8.04
CA THR A 72 -6.13 -11.60 7.51
C THR A 72 -6.23 -10.47 6.49
N TRP A 73 -7.26 -10.46 5.66
CA TRP A 73 -7.45 -9.45 4.60
C TRP A 73 -7.28 -8.01 5.14
N GLY A 74 -6.36 -7.23 4.54
CA GLY A 74 -5.98 -5.87 4.97
C GLY A 74 -7.10 -4.80 4.90
N TRP A 75 -8.31 -5.21 4.55
CA TRP A 75 -9.50 -4.35 4.43
C TRP A 75 -9.81 -3.57 5.71
N ASN A 76 -9.56 -4.13 6.89
CA ASN A 76 -9.79 -3.43 8.17
C ASN A 76 -8.90 -2.18 8.32
N ILE A 77 -7.67 -2.22 7.81
CA ILE A 77 -6.76 -1.06 7.81
C ILE A 77 -7.32 0.01 6.87
N VAL A 78 -7.77 -0.38 5.67
CA VAL A 78 -8.35 0.56 4.70
C VAL A 78 -9.66 1.17 5.19
N LYS A 79 -10.51 0.42 5.88
CA LYS A 79 -11.70 0.99 6.52
C LYS A 79 -11.35 2.05 7.55
N ARG A 80 -10.37 1.78 8.42
CA ARG A 80 -9.89 2.74 9.45
C ARG A 80 -9.16 3.95 8.86
N PHE A 81 -8.78 3.83 7.59
CA PHE A 81 -8.04 4.87 6.89
C PHE A 81 -8.92 6.07 6.54
N GLU A 82 -10.19 5.83 6.20
CA GLU A 82 -11.25 6.84 5.96
C GLU A 82 -10.81 7.99 5.04
N ARG A 83 -10.25 7.67 3.86
CA ARG A 83 -9.84 8.65 2.85
C ARG A 83 -10.24 8.22 1.44
N ASP A 84 -10.96 9.10 0.72
CA ASP A 84 -11.48 8.82 -0.63
C ASP A 84 -10.40 8.66 -1.70
N ASN A 85 -9.19 9.18 -1.46
CA ASN A 85 -8.05 9.03 -2.36
C ASN A 85 -7.27 7.72 -2.12
N CYS A 86 -7.79 6.80 -1.31
CA CYS A 86 -7.05 5.63 -0.88
C CYS A 86 -7.91 4.37 -0.94
N GLY A 87 -7.37 3.32 -1.55
CA GLY A 87 -8.06 2.04 -1.74
C GLY A 87 -7.14 0.84 -1.59
N VAL A 88 -7.64 -0.33 -1.99
CA VAL A 88 -6.89 -1.60 -1.99
C VAL A 88 -6.63 -2.06 -3.42
N CYS A 89 -5.40 -2.49 -3.69
CA CYS A 89 -5.05 -3.30 -4.85
C CYS A 89 -5.38 -4.76 -4.54
N LEU A 90 -6.37 -5.32 -5.26
CA LEU A 90 -6.71 -6.73 -5.18
C LEU A 90 -5.71 -7.55 -6.01
N ASN A 91 -4.59 -7.89 -5.39
CA ASN A 91 -3.56 -8.73 -6.01
C ASN A 91 -4.01 -10.19 -6.02
N ILE A 92 -4.29 -10.73 -7.21
CA ILE A 92 -4.72 -12.13 -7.38
C ILE A 92 -3.62 -13.07 -6.91
N PHE A 93 -2.34 -12.76 -7.16
CA PHE A 93 -1.21 -13.60 -6.75
C PHE A 93 -1.21 -13.86 -5.25
N ASP A 94 -1.30 -12.81 -4.43
CA ASP A 94 -1.34 -12.93 -2.98
C ASP A 94 -2.54 -13.77 -2.51
N THR A 95 -3.70 -13.53 -3.13
CA THR A 95 -4.94 -14.20 -2.76
C THR A 95 -4.92 -15.68 -3.14
N SER A 96 -4.39 -16.01 -4.32
CA SER A 96 -4.34 -17.38 -4.85
C SER A 96 -3.20 -18.21 -4.25
N ILE A 97 -2.05 -17.60 -3.92
CA ILE A 97 -0.96 -18.26 -3.20
C ILE A 97 -1.41 -18.60 -1.79
N TRP A 98 -2.07 -17.66 -1.10
CA TRP A 98 -2.54 -17.88 0.27
C TRP A 98 -3.57 -19.03 0.36
N LYS A 99 -4.46 -19.15 -0.62
CA LYS A 99 -5.42 -20.26 -0.69
C LYS A 99 -4.81 -21.57 -1.18
N GLY A 100 -3.53 -21.59 -1.56
CA GLY A 100 -2.90 -22.73 -2.21
C GLY A 100 -3.49 -23.09 -3.57
N GLU A 101 -4.32 -22.21 -4.14
CA GLU A 101 -5.02 -22.42 -5.42
C GLU A 101 -4.10 -22.20 -6.62
N TRP A 102 -2.98 -21.50 -6.42
CA TRP A 102 -2.02 -21.22 -7.47
C TRP A 102 -0.58 -21.33 -6.97
N GLN A 103 0.15 -22.28 -7.54
CA GLN A 103 1.58 -22.52 -7.32
C GLN A 103 2.25 -22.35 -8.68
N PRO A 104 2.90 -21.20 -8.97
CA PRO A 104 3.58 -21.03 -10.25
C PRO A 104 4.71 -22.05 -10.35
N ARG A 105 4.54 -23.03 -11.23
CA ARG A 105 5.67 -23.85 -11.70
C ARG A 105 6.46 -23.00 -12.70
N ILE A 106 7.30 -22.11 -12.20
CA ILE A 106 8.36 -21.51 -13.01
C ILE A 106 9.44 -22.57 -13.12
N SER A 107 9.32 -23.46 -14.11
CA SER A 107 10.45 -24.23 -14.57
C SER A 107 11.35 -23.27 -15.37
N LEU A 108 12.50 -22.92 -14.78
CA LEU A 108 13.61 -22.28 -15.49
C LEU A 108 14.30 -23.30 -16.40
#